data_AF-N8XXC9-F1
#
_entry.id   AF-N8XXC9-F1
#
_cell.length_a   1.000
_cell.length_b   1.000
_cell.length_c   1.000
_cell.angle_alpha   90.00
_cell.angle_beta   90.00
_cell.angle_gamma   90.00
#
_symmetry.space_group_name_H-M   'P 1'
#
loop_
_entity.id
_entity.type
_entity.pdbx_description
1 polymer ?
#
loop_
_entity_poly.entity_id
_entity_poly.type
_entity_poly.pdbx_seq_one_letter_code
_entity_poly.pdbx_strand_id
1 'polypeptide(L)'
;MKNSMKRIAVFIVLAGMLGHVSAASNEQIPQDVKVKLVELEKINRQTLEKFDQFKTDSLKQQKALTVKISEQDKQHQLEIKKLNENIGILENRLQESIKAQQQTVDQLNQLDKTTAQTTATIYDSITARTIAALIGLIFAVGLIAASYLLLRKKQSQSNEDLSSQVKLALDNVRQTEENIVKSDIQLADRLHEVLTELKEQAKIVPVVQQNNEPDHSLPLKLADEIHRMRKRLAALPDDTKGLKPLSKSLERLEDELSEQGYEIIDHTGTKYIENMSMKAQIIPSDELENGQSIITKVIVPQVNFQGVMIRMADVEVSVG
;
A
#
# COMPACT_ATOMS: atom_id res chain seq x y z
N MET A 1 13.45 10.15 129.38
CA MET A 1 13.61 10.76 130.72
C MET A 1 13.76 9.78 131.90
N LYS A 2 13.83 8.44 131.70
CA LYS A 2 13.96 7.46 132.82
C LYS A 2 15.39 6.96 133.08
N ASN A 3 16.31 7.10 132.12
CA ASN A 3 17.72 6.68 132.24
C ASN A 3 18.67 7.77 132.78
N SER A 4 18.27 9.05 132.74
CA SER A 4 19.08 10.16 133.29
C SER A 4 19.01 10.22 134.82
N MET A 5 17.87 9.83 135.42
CA MET A 5 17.70 9.76 136.88
C MET A 5 18.52 8.64 137.54
N LYS A 6 18.76 7.52 136.83
CA LYS A 6 19.59 6.42 137.34
C LYS A 6 21.08 6.79 137.42
N ARG A 7 21.56 7.66 136.53
CA ARG A 7 22.96 8.13 136.52
C ARG A 7 23.22 9.17 137.62
N ILE A 8 22.23 9.99 137.95
CA ILE A 8 22.31 10.97 139.04
C ILE A 8 22.22 10.27 140.42
N ALA A 9 21.40 9.23 140.55
CA ALA A 9 21.31 8.43 141.78
C ALA A 9 22.62 7.69 142.11
N VAL A 10 23.38 7.24 141.10
CA VAL A 10 24.70 6.60 141.31
C VAL A 10 25.75 7.62 141.77
N PHE A 11 25.68 8.88 141.32
CA PHE A 11 26.58 9.93 141.79
C PHE A 11 26.26 10.42 143.22
N ILE A 12 25.00 10.40 143.63
CA ILE A 12 24.58 10.79 144.99
C ILE A 12 24.94 9.70 146.02
N VAL A 13 24.92 8.42 145.64
CA VAL A 13 25.36 7.32 146.52
C VAL A 13 26.89 7.28 146.67
N LEU A 14 27.65 7.80 145.71
CA LEU A 14 29.11 7.86 145.78
C LEU A 14 29.64 9.06 146.58
N ALA A 15 28.89 10.17 146.65
CA ALA A 15 29.25 11.35 147.44
C ALA A 15 28.97 11.19 148.95
N GLY A 16 28.09 10.27 149.34
CA GLY A 16 27.74 9.99 150.74
C GLY A 16 28.72 9.06 151.50
N MET A 17 29.74 8.51 150.83
CA MET A 17 30.70 7.54 151.39
C MET A 17 32.13 8.11 151.51
N LEU A 18 32.29 9.43 151.48
CA LEU A 18 33.59 10.14 151.63
C LEU A 18 33.70 10.98 152.93
N GLY A 19 32.72 10.87 153.82
CA GLY A 19 32.85 11.34 155.20
C GLY A 19 33.06 10.14 156.13
N HIS A 20 34.19 10.11 156.82
CA HIS A 20 34.58 9.15 157.87
C HIS A 20 35.30 7.87 157.41
N VAL A 21 36.61 7.99 157.18
CA VAL A 21 37.57 7.12 157.87
C VAL A 21 38.74 8.00 158.31
N SER A 22 38.81 8.28 159.61
CA SER A 22 40.07 8.63 160.26
C SER A 22 40.64 7.36 160.88
N ALA A 23 41.90 7.10 160.53
CA ALA A 23 42.91 6.34 161.25
C ALA A 23 42.90 4.79 161.24
N ALA A 24 44.09 4.27 160.91
CA ALA A 24 44.64 2.91 161.01
C ALA A 24 44.11 1.89 159.98
N SER A 25 44.92 1.12 159.24
CA SER A 25 46.35 0.79 159.31
C SER A 25 46.81 0.10 158.00
N ASN A 26 48.09 0.28 157.69
CA ASN A 26 48.96 -0.30 156.66
C ASN A 26 48.69 -1.76 156.19
N GLU A 27 48.67 -2.01 154.86
CA GLU A 27 49.21 -3.22 154.20
C GLU A 27 49.24 -3.13 152.65
N GLN A 28 50.27 -3.72 152.02
CA GLN A 28 50.69 -3.59 150.62
C GLN A 28 49.82 -4.39 149.61
N ILE A 29 49.56 -3.86 148.40
CA ILE A 29 48.74 -4.52 147.35
C ILE A 29 49.44 -5.78 146.78
N PRO A 30 48.79 -6.97 146.71
CA PRO A 30 49.38 -8.23 146.23
C PRO A 30 49.66 -8.30 144.71
N GLN A 31 50.69 -9.06 144.32
CA GLN A 31 51.17 -9.25 142.93
C GLN A 31 50.12 -9.77 141.92
N ASP A 32 49.09 -10.47 142.38
CA ASP A 32 48.09 -11.10 141.51
C ASP A 32 47.18 -10.09 140.79
N VAL A 33 46.93 -8.92 141.41
CA VAL A 33 46.14 -7.85 140.76
C VAL A 33 46.96 -7.09 139.71
N LYS A 34 48.30 -7.08 139.80
CA LYS A 34 49.17 -6.51 138.75
C LYS A 34 49.15 -7.35 137.47
N VAL A 35 49.16 -8.69 137.59
CA VAL A 35 49.15 -9.60 136.42
C VAL A 35 47.84 -9.47 135.65
N LYS A 36 46.69 -9.45 136.34
CA LYS A 36 45.38 -9.21 135.70
C LYS A 36 45.29 -7.83 135.05
N LEU A 37 45.90 -6.80 135.63
CA LEU A 37 45.93 -5.46 135.04
C LEU A 37 46.67 -5.46 133.69
N VAL A 38 47.83 -6.13 133.62
CA VAL A 38 48.63 -6.27 132.41
C VAL A 38 47.89 -7.07 131.33
N GLU A 39 47.15 -8.11 131.72
CA GLU A 39 46.33 -8.90 130.79
C GLU A 39 45.15 -8.08 130.23
N LEU A 40 44.49 -7.30 131.09
CA LEU A 40 43.41 -6.39 130.71
C LEU A 40 43.89 -5.31 129.72
N GLU A 41 45.07 -4.75 129.97
CA GLU A 41 45.71 -3.75 129.10
C GLU A 41 46.07 -4.34 127.74
N LYS A 42 46.57 -5.58 127.71
CA LYS A 42 46.86 -6.32 126.47
C LYS A 42 45.59 -6.59 125.66
N ILE A 43 44.50 -7.02 126.31
CA ILE A 43 43.20 -7.25 125.65
C ILE A 43 42.65 -5.93 125.09
N ASN A 44 42.74 -4.84 125.85
CA ASN A 44 42.26 -3.53 125.42
C ASN A 44 43.06 -3.03 124.20
N ARG A 45 44.39 -3.20 124.23
CA ARG A 45 45.26 -2.89 123.09
C ARG A 45 44.92 -3.73 121.85
N GLN A 46 44.73 -5.04 122.00
CA GLN A 46 44.30 -5.91 120.90
C GLN A 46 42.93 -5.53 120.34
N THR A 47 42.02 -5.07 121.18
CA THR A 47 40.67 -4.64 120.76
C THR A 47 40.74 -3.34 119.98
N LEU A 48 41.58 -2.39 120.42
CA LEU A 48 41.82 -1.13 119.72
C LEU A 48 42.49 -1.37 118.35
N GLU A 49 43.50 -2.25 118.29
CA GLU A 49 44.15 -2.64 117.03
C GLU A 49 43.17 -3.29 116.06
N LYS A 50 42.30 -4.19 116.52
CA LYS A 50 41.21 -4.78 115.71
C LYS A 50 40.20 -3.73 115.23
N PHE A 51 39.88 -2.76 116.09
CA PHE A 51 38.97 -1.67 115.74
C PHE A 51 39.56 -0.76 114.66
N ASP A 52 40.85 -0.41 114.77
CA ASP A 52 41.55 0.39 113.78
C ASP A 52 41.72 -0.36 112.45
N GLN A 53 42.00 -1.66 112.49
CA GLN A 53 42.01 -2.53 111.31
C GLN A 53 40.62 -2.56 110.64
N PHE A 54 39.56 -2.83 111.41
CA PHE A 54 38.19 -2.85 110.90
C PHE A 54 37.77 -1.52 110.28
N LYS A 55 38.07 -0.39 110.93
CA LYS A 55 37.82 0.95 110.40
C LYS A 55 38.56 1.18 109.10
N THR A 56 39.82 0.75 109.02
CA THR A 56 40.65 0.88 107.82
C THR A 56 40.09 0.04 106.67
N ASP A 57 39.67 -1.20 106.92
CA ASP A 57 39.13 -2.09 105.91
C ASP A 57 37.74 -1.64 105.43
N SER A 58 36.90 -1.13 106.34
CA SER A 58 35.63 -0.49 105.98
C SER A 58 35.84 0.74 105.09
N LEU A 59 36.86 1.56 105.39
CA LEU A 59 37.20 2.73 104.56
C LEU A 59 37.73 2.31 103.19
N LYS A 60 38.56 1.26 103.11
CA LYS A 60 39.03 0.69 101.83
C LYS A 60 37.86 0.18 101.00
N GLN A 61 36.93 -0.57 101.62
CA GLN A 61 35.75 -1.10 100.94
C GLN A 61 34.83 0.03 100.45
N GLN A 62 34.60 1.06 101.27
CA GLN A 62 33.83 2.23 100.87
C GLN A 62 34.47 2.93 99.66
N LYS A 63 35.78 3.17 99.68
CA LYS A 63 36.52 3.76 98.55
C LYS A 63 36.42 2.89 97.30
N ALA A 64 36.55 1.58 97.42
CA ALA A 64 36.42 0.64 96.30
C ALA A 64 35.01 0.68 95.67
N LEU A 65 33.97 0.74 96.49
CA LEU A 65 32.58 0.88 96.01
C LEU A 65 32.35 2.22 95.32
N THR A 66 32.84 3.33 95.88
CA THR A 66 32.73 4.66 95.24
C THR A 66 33.44 4.70 93.89
N VAL A 67 34.62 4.08 93.77
CA VAL A 67 35.33 3.97 92.48
C VAL A 67 34.53 3.14 91.48
N LYS A 68 33.95 2.00 91.91
CA LYS A 68 33.15 1.16 91.03
C LYS A 68 31.89 1.87 90.52
N ILE A 69 31.18 2.59 91.40
CA ILE A 69 30.01 3.41 91.03
C ILE A 69 30.43 4.50 90.04
N SER A 70 31.52 5.22 90.32
CA SER A 70 32.02 6.27 89.42
C SER A 70 32.41 5.75 88.04
N GLU A 71 32.98 4.55 87.96
CA GLU A 71 33.31 3.92 86.68
C GLU A 71 32.03 3.50 85.93
N GLN A 72 31.04 2.91 86.61
CA GLN A 72 29.76 2.58 86.01
C GLN A 72 29.02 3.81 85.50
N ASP A 73 29.03 4.92 86.25
CA ASP A 73 28.42 6.18 85.81
C ASP A 73 29.07 6.72 84.54
N LYS A 74 30.41 6.64 84.43
CA LYS A 74 31.11 7.01 83.19
C LYS A 74 30.70 6.13 82.02
N GLN A 75 30.59 4.81 82.24
CA GLN A 75 30.16 3.89 81.19
C GLN A 75 28.72 4.19 80.73
N HIS A 76 27.78 4.40 81.66
CA HIS A 76 26.41 4.76 81.33
C HIS A 76 26.33 6.13 80.61
N GLN A 77 27.13 7.12 81.01
CA GLN A 77 27.19 8.40 80.29
C GLN A 77 27.68 8.24 78.84
N LEU A 78 28.67 7.36 78.60
CA LEU A 78 29.14 7.04 77.26
C LEU A 78 28.06 6.32 76.44
N GLU A 79 27.32 5.40 77.04
CA GLU A 79 26.23 4.68 76.37
C GLU A 79 25.06 5.60 76.02
N ILE A 80 24.66 6.49 76.94
CA ILE A 80 23.65 7.53 76.69
C ILE A 80 24.10 8.44 75.54
N LYS A 81 25.37 8.84 75.51
CA LYS A 81 25.90 9.67 74.43
C LYS A 81 25.82 8.97 73.07
N LYS A 82 26.24 7.69 73.00
CA LYS A 82 26.13 6.88 71.78
C LYS A 82 24.67 6.71 71.34
N LEU A 83 23.76 6.49 72.29
CA LEU A 83 22.34 6.33 72.00
C LEU A 83 21.74 7.62 71.44
N ASN A 84 22.08 8.77 72.01
CA ASN A 84 21.65 10.08 71.51
C ASN A 84 22.21 10.38 70.10
N GLU A 85 23.47 10.04 69.83
CA GLU A 85 24.06 10.15 68.50
C GLU A 85 23.30 9.27 67.48
N ASN A 86 22.98 8.02 67.86
CA ASN A 86 22.20 7.12 67.01
C ASN A 86 20.77 7.61 66.75
N ILE A 87 20.11 8.17 67.77
CA ILE A 87 18.78 8.78 67.62
C ILE A 87 18.84 9.93 66.61
N GLY A 88 19.82 10.82 66.72
CA GLY A 88 19.99 11.92 65.77
C GLY A 88 20.26 11.44 64.33
N ILE A 89 21.05 10.37 64.15
CA ILE A 89 21.26 9.77 62.82
C ILE A 89 19.95 9.18 62.28
N LEU A 90 19.16 8.50 63.12
CA LEU A 90 17.90 7.88 62.73
C LEU A 90 16.84 8.92 62.35
N GLU A 91 16.74 10.03 63.09
CA GLU A 91 15.86 11.15 62.77
C GLU A 91 16.20 11.78 61.42
N ASN A 92 17.49 12.00 61.13
CA ASN A 92 17.93 12.51 59.84
C ASN A 92 17.55 11.55 58.69
N ARG A 93 17.80 10.25 58.85
CA ARG A 93 17.42 9.23 57.84
C ARG A 93 15.91 9.18 57.62
N LEU A 94 15.11 9.32 58.68
CA LEU A 94 13.66 9.35 58.58
C LEU A 94 13.20 10.59 57.81
N GLN A 95 13.78 11.75 58.08
CA GLN A 95 13.46 12.99 57.37
C GLN A 95 13.85 12.93 55.88
N GLU A 96 14.99 12.34 55.54
CA GLU A 96 15.40 12.09 54.16
C GLU A 96 14.43 11.15 53.45
N SER A 97 14.03 10.05 54.11
CA SER A 97 13.04 9.11 53.56
C SER A 97 11.69 9.77 53.30
N ILE A 98 11.22 10.63 54.22
CA ILE A 98 9.95 11.37 54.04
C ILE A 98 10.05 12.32 52.84
N LYS A 99 11.18 13.03 52.68
CA LYS A 99 11.40 13.92 51.52
C LYS A 99 11.42 13.14 50.20
N ALA A 100 12.12 12.01 50.16
CA ALA A 100 12.16 11.15 48.98
C ALA A 100 10.76 10.64 48.61
N GLN A 101 9.98 10.21 49.60
CA GLN A 101 8.62 9.75 49.39
C GLN A 101 7.70 10.86 48.85
N GLN A 102 7.82 12.09 49.38
CA GLN A 102 7.07 13.24 48.88
C GLN A 102 7.40 13.53 47.41
N GLN A 103 8.68 13.49 47.04
CA GLN A 103 9.11 13.67 45.65
C GLN A 103 8.54 12.60 44.73
N THR A 104 8.51 11.34 45.15
CA THR A 104 7.91 10.25 44.38
C THR A 104 6.40 10.47 44.19
N VAL A 105 5.68 10.90 45.23
CA VAL A 105 4.25 11.22 45.14
C VAL A 105 4.00 12.36 44.16
N ASP A 106 4.82 13.41 44.19
CA ASP A 106 4.69 14.53 43.26
C ASP A 106 4.93 14.12 41.81
N GLN A 107 5.94 13.26 41.56
CA GLN A 107 6.21 12.69 40.24
C GLN A 107 5.05 11.82 39.73
N LEU A 108 4.45 11.00 40.60
CA LEU A 108 3.28 10.18 40.25
C LEU A 108 2.07 11.06 39.88
N ASN A 109 1.80 12.11 40.65
CA ASN A 109 0.72 13.05 40.37
C ASN A 109 0.93 13.80 39.04
N GLN A 110 2.18 14.15 38.71
CA GLN A 110 2.51 14.74 37.41
C GLN A 110 2.32 13.75 36.28
N LEU A 111 2.81 12.51 36.45
CA LEU A 111 2.67 11.46 35.45
C LEU A 111 1.19 11.14 35.16
N ASP A 112 0.35 11.09 36.18
CA ASP A 112 -1.08 10.84 36.04
C ASP A 112 -1.76 11.98 35.24
N LYS A 113 -1.46 13.24 35.57
CA LYS A 113 -1.94 14.40 34.80
C LYS A 113 -1.48 14.38 33.35
N THR A 114 -0.20 14.11 33.09
CA THR A 114 0.34 14.03 31.73
C THR A 114 -0.25 12.84 30.96
N THR A 115 -0.47 11.70 31.62
CA THR A 115 -1.08 10.51 31.01
C THR A 115 -2.55 10.77 30.65
N ALA A 116 -3.31 11.42 31.53
CA ALA A 116 -4.69 11.81 31.25
C ALA A 116 -4.78 12.81 30.09
N GLN A 117 -3.90 13.82 30.07
CA GLN A 117 -3.86 14.82 28.99
C GLN A 117 -3.43 14.21 27.64
N THR A 118 -2.38 13.38 27.63
CA THR A 118 -1.92 12.71 26.41
C THR A 118 -2.99 11.75 25.88
N THR A 119 -3.64 10.96 26.74
CA THR A 119 -4.75 10.09 26.35
C THR A 119 -5.92 10.88 25.73
N ALA A 120 -6.32 12.00 26.34
CA ALA A 120 -7.40 12.83 25.81
C ALA A 120 -7.06 13.45 24.44
N THR A 121 -5.84 13.99 24.29
CA THR A 121 -5.40 14.59 23.02
C THR A 121 -5.22 13.55 21.91
N ILE A 122 -4.82 12.32 22.24
CA ILE A 122 -4.75 11.19 21.29
C ILE A 122 -6.15 10.87 20.77
N TYR A 123 -7.15 10.79 21.66
CA TYR A 123 -8.53 10.54 21.25
C TYR A 123 -9.06 11.62 20.32
N ASP A 124 -8.89 12.91 20.65
CA ASP A 124 -9.40 14.00 19.81
C ASP A 124 -8.68 14.10 18.45
N SER A 125 -7.35 13.95 18.44
CA SER A 125 -6.54 14.15 17.23
C SER A 125 -6.62 12.99 16.23
N ILE A 126 -6.72 11.74 16.71
CA ILE A 126 -6.83 10.56 15.84
C ILE A 126 -8.24 10.48 15.25
N THR A 127 -9.29 10.71 16.05
CA THR A 127 -10.67 10.42 15.63
C THR A 127 -11.15 11.37 14.54
N ALA A 128 -10.87 12.67 14.63
CA ALA A 128 -11.28 13.63 13.61
C ALA A 128 -10.59 13.40 12.26
N ARG A 129 -9.28 13.14 12.26
CA ARG A 129 -8.50 12.93 11.03
C ARG A 129 -8.81 11.59 10.36
N THR A 130 -9.00 10.53 11.15
CA THR A 130 -9.35 9.20 10.62
C THR A 130 -10.76 9.15 10.07
N ILE A 131 -11.74 9.79 10.72
CA ILE A 131 -13.11 9.91 10.19
C ILE A 131 -13.12 10.72 8.89
N ALA A 132 -12.43 11.87 8.82
CA ALA A 132 -12.33 12.65 7.59
C ALA A 132 -11.65 11.86 6.45
N ALA A 133 -10.60 11.08 6.76
CA ALA A 133 -9.95 10.22 5.77
C ALA A 133 -10.88 9.09 5.28
N LEU A 134 -11.66 8.47 6.17
CA LEU A 134 -12.64 7.44 5.82
C LEU A 134 -13.76 7.98 4.92
N ILE A 135 -14.32 9.15 5.27
CA ILE A 135 -15.33 9.83 4.44
C ILE A 135 -14.75 10.17 3.07
N GLY A 136 -13.52 10.70 3.02
CA GLY A 136 -12.82 10.99 1.77
C GLY A 136 -12.63 9.74 0.90
N LEU A 137 -12.28 8.60 1.51
CA LEU A 137 -12.11 7.34 0.80
C LEU A 137 -13.43 6.81 0.24
N ILE A 138 -14.52 6.88 0.99
CA ILE A 138 -15.86 6.49 0.51
C ILE A 138 -16.28 7.39 -0.65
N PHE A 139 -16.03 8.70 -0.56
CA PHE A 139 -16.35 9.64 -1.63
C PHE A 139 -15.53 9.37 -2.90
N ALA A 140 -14.24 9.07 -2.76
CA ALA A 140 -13.38 8.69 -3.87
C ALA A 140 -13.87 7.41 -4.57
N VAL A 141 -14.24 6.37 -3.80
CA VAL A 141 -14.82 5.14 -4.36
C VAL A 141 -16.16 5.41 -5.06
N GLY A 142 -17.00 6.27 -4.47
CA GLY A 142 -18.26 6.70 -5.09
C GLY A 142 -18.05 7.44 -6.42
N LEU A 143 -17.05 8.32 -6.51
CA LEU A 143 -16.68 9.00 -7.75
C LEU A 143 -16.18 8.03 -8.81
N ILE A 144 -15.37 7.04 -8.43
CA ILE A 144 -14.91 5.98 -9.35
C ILE A 144 -16.12 5.19 -9.87
N ALA A 145 -17.05 4.77 -9.01
CA ALA A 145 -18.25 4.05 -9.42
C ALA A 145 -19.15 4.89 -10.34
N ALA A 146 -19.35 6.18 -10.02
CA ALA A 146 -20.12 7.09 -10.87
C ALA A 146 -19.47 7.29 -12.23
N SER A 147 -18.15 7.50 -12.27
CA SER A 147 -17.40 7.64 -13.53
C SER A 147 -17.52 6.38 -14.39
N TYR A 148 -17.39 5.18 -13.79
CA TYR A 148 -17.56 3.91 -14.49
C TYR A 148 -18.96 3.74 -15.08
N LEU A 149 -20.02 4.08 -14.33
CA LEU A 149 -21.40 4.00 -14.83
C LEU A 149 -21.66 4.97 -16.00
N LEU A 150 -21.13 6.19 -15.93
CA LEU A 150 -21.25 7.17 -17.02
C LEU A 150 -20.51 6.71 -18.28
N LEU A 151 -19.28 6.21 -18.14
CA LEU A 151 -18.49 5.68 -19.26
C LEU A 151 -19.18 4.47 -19.89
N ARG A 152 -19.69 3.53 -19.08
CA ARG A 152 -20.40 2.35 -19.56
C ARG A 152 -21.67 2.73 -20.35
N LYS A 153 -22.43 3.70 -19.87
CA LYS A 153 -23.63 4.19 -20.57
C LYS A 153 -23.26 4.82 -21.92
N LYS A 154 -22.23 5.67 -21.95
CA LYS A 154 -21.77 6.33 -23.19
C LYS A 154 -21.21 5.33 -24.21
N GLN A 155 -20.44 4.34 -23.77
CA GLN A 155 -19.86 3.33 -24.65
C GLN A 155 -20.95 2.45 -25.31
N SER A 156 -21.97 2.06 -24.55
CA SER A 156 -23.08 1.25 -25.08
C SER A 156 -23.81 1.97 -26.20
N GLN A 157 -24.08 3.27 -26.03
CA GLN A 157 -24.75 4.09 -27.05
C GLN A 157 -23.88 4.24 -28.31
N SER A 158 -22.58 4.51 -28.13
CA SER A 158 -21.66 4.68 -29.26
C SER A 158 -21.49 3.41 -30.10
N ASN A 159 -21.50 2.23 -29.48
CA ASN A 159 -21.34 0.96 -30.20
C ASN A 159 -22.58 0.62 -31.03
N GLU A 160 -23.79 0.95 -30.55
CA GLU A 160 -25.05 0.72 -31.25
C GLU A 160 -25.21 1.66 -32.45
N ASP A 161 -24.85 2.94 -32.28
CA ASP A 161 -24.84 3.94 -33.36
C ASP A 161 -23.83 3.60 -34.46
N LEU A 162 -22.62 3.18 -34.10
CA LEU A 162 -21.60 2.81 -35.10
C LEU A 162 -22.00 1.55 -35.86
N SER A 163 -22.51 0.52 -35.17
CA SER A 163 -22.96 -0.72 -35.82
C SER A 163 -24.13 -0.47 -36.77
N SER A 164 -25.07 0.39 -36.40
CA SER A 164 -26.20 0.72 -37.26
C SER A 164 -25.77 1.54 -38.48
N GLN A 165 -24.87 2.52 -38.31
CA GLN A 165 -24.31 3.29 -39.44
C GLN A 165 -23.52 2.41 -40.40
N VAL A 166 -22.67 1.50 -39.90
CA VAL A 166 -21.90 0.57 -40.74
C VAL A 166 -22.85 -0.35 -41.51
N LYS A 167 -23.88 -0.89 -40.85
CA LYS A 167 -24.87 -1.75 -41.51
C LYS A 167 -25.63 -1.00 -42.60
N LEU A 168 -26.07 0.23 -42.32
CA LEU A 168 -26.74 1.08 -43.31
C LEU A 168 -25.83 1.42 -44.50
N ALA A 169 -24.56 1.71 -44.25
CA ALA A 169 -23.59 1.97 -45.31
C ALA A 169 -23.39 0.74 -46.20
N LEU A 170 -23.25 -0.45 -45.59
CA LEU A 170 -23.10 -1.70 -46.32
C LEU A 170 -24.35 -2.04 -47.16
N ASP A 171 -25.54 -1.87 -46.58
CA ASP A 171 -26.80 -2.10 -47.29
C ASP A 171 -26.98 -1.13 -48.47
N ASN A 172 -26.59 0.14 -48.30
CA ASN A 172 -26.63 1.14 -49.38
C ASN A 172 -25.65 0.82 -50.52
N VAL A 173 -24.42 0.36 -50.20
CA VAL A 173 -23.45 -0.07 -51.21
C VAL A 173 -24.00 -1.27 -51.98
N ARG A 174 -24.48 -2.29 -51.27
CA ARG A 174 -25.07 -3.50 -51.87
C ARG A 174 -26.26 -3.15 -52.78
N GLN A 175 -27.12 -2.24 -52.36
CA GLN A 175 -28.24 -1.76 -53.18
C GLN A 175 -27.77 -0.99 -54.41
N THR A 176 -26.70 -0.21 -54.29
CA THR A 176 -26.11 0.54 -55.41
C THR A 176 -25.51 -0.41 -56.44
N GLU A 177 -24.79 -1.45 -56.01
CA GLU A 177 -24.27 -2.51 -56.87
C GLU A 177 -25.40 -3.22 -57.64
N GLU A 178 -26.46 -3.63 -56.93
CA GLU A 178 -27.63 -4.26 -57.56
C GLU A 178 -28.31 -3.32 -58.60
N ASN A 179 -28.41 -2.03 -58.31
CA ASN A 179 -28.98 -1.04 -59.23
C ASN A 179 -28.12 -0.83 -60.49
N ILE A 180 -26.79 -0.84 -60.35
CA ILE A 180 -25.86 -0.75 -61.49
C ILE A 180 -26.04 -1.97 -62.40
N VAL A 181 -26.07 -3.19 -61.84
CA VAL A 181 -26.29 -4.42 -62.61
C VAL A 181 -27.64 -4.37 -63.33
N LYS A 182 -28.69 -3.93 -62.65
CA LYS A 182 -30.02 -3.77 -63.27
C LYS A 182 -30.01 -2.77 -64.43
N SER A 183 -29.32 -1.65 -64.28
CA SER A 183 -29.17 -0.66 -65.35
C SER A 183 -28.39 -1.22 -66.55
N ASP A 184 -27.34 -1.98 -66.30
CA ASP A 184 -26.54 -2.62 -67.36
C ASP A 184 -27.34 -3.68 -68.12
N ILE A 185 -28.20 -4.45 -67.44
CA ILE A 185 -29.13 -5.39 -68.11
C ILE A 185 -30.06 -4.62 -69.05
N GLN A 186 -30.67 -3.53 -68.58
CA GLN A 186 -31.57 -2.71 -69.40
C GLN A 186 -30.86 -2.08 -70.59
N LEU A 187 -29.61 -1.65 -70.41
CA LEU A 187 -28.78 -1.13 -71.49
C LEU A 187 -28.50 -2.23 -72.53
N ALA A 188 -28.08 -3.41 -72.08
CA ALA A 188 -27.78 -4.54 -72.96
C ALA A 188 -29.02 -4.97 -73.77
N ASP A 189 -30.19 -5.05 -73.13
CA ASP A 189 -31.44 -5.38 -73.81
C ASP A 189 -31.81 -4.35 -74.89
N ARG A 190 -31.66 -3.04 -74.61
CA ARG A 190 -31.90 -1.98 -75.61
C ARG A 190 -30.90 -2.02 -76.75
N LEU A 191 -29.63 -2.30 -76.48
CA LEU A 191 -28.61 -2.43 -77.52
C LEU A 191 -28.94 -3.60 -78.46
N HIS A 192 -29.43 -4.71 -77.89
CA HIS A 192 -29.84 -5.88 -78.67
C HIS A 192 -31.07 -5.57 -79.54
N GLU A 193 -32.06 -4.84 -79.00
CA GLU A 193 -33.22 -4.38 -79.76
C GLU A 193 -32.81 -3.50 -80.95
N VAL A 194 -31.96 -2.49 -80.72
CA VAL A 194 -31.45 -1.60 -81.79
C VAL A 194 -30.68 -2.38 -82.85
N LEU A 195 -29.82 -3.34 -82.46
CA LEU A 195 -29.11 -4.19 -83.41
C LEU A 195 -30.06 -5.01 -84.28
N THR A 196 -31.09 -5.58 -83.66
CA THR A 196 -32.08 -6.42 -84.35
C THR A 196 -32.90 -5.58 -85.33
N GLU A 197 -33.37 -4.40 -84.93
CA GLU A 197 -34.09 -3.47 -85.81
C GLU A 197 -33.24 -3.04 -87.02
N LEU A 198 -31.95 -2.73 -86.82
CA LEU A 198 -31.05 -2.37 -87.90
C LEU A 198 -30.81 -3.54 -88.88
N LYS A 199 -30.68 -4.77 -88.36
CA LYS A 199 -30.57 -6.00 -89.16
C LYS A 199 -31.83 -6.24 -89.99
N GLU A 200 -33.02 -6.00 -89.42
CA GLU A 200 -34.28 -6.11 -90.14
C GLU A 200 -34.41 -5.05 -91.24
N GLN A 201 -34.07 -3.78 -90.95
CA GLN A 201 -34.09 -2.70 -91.94
C GLN A 201 -33.12 -2.94 -93.10
N ALA A 202 -31.94 -3.52 -92.84
CA ALA A 202 -30.97 -3.88 -93.87
C ALA A 202 -31.48 -4.96 -94.84
N LYS A 203 -32.44 -5.81 -94.44
CA LYS A 203 -33.03 -6.84 -95.31
C LYS A 203 -34.05 -6.30 -96.32
N ILE A 204 -34.56 -5.08 -96.14
CA ILE A 204 -35.71 -4.54 -96.91
C ILE A 204 -35.27 -3.64 -98.09
N VAL A 205 -33.97 -3.30 -98.19
CA VAL A 205 -33.44 -2.44 -99.26
C VAL A 205 -32.81 -3.30 -100.37
N PRO A 206 -33.23 -3.20 -101.65
CA PRO A 206 -32.61 -3.93 -102.73
C PRO A 206 -31.22 -3.35 -103.02
N VAL A 207 -30.23 -4.27 -103.05
CA VAL A 207 -28.82 -4.05 -103.33
C VAL A 207 -28.63 -3.29 -104.65
N VAL A 208 -28.28 -2.01 -104.55
CA VAL A 208 -27.54 -1.32 -105.60
C VAL A 208 -26.07 -1.42 -105.20
N GLN A 209 -25.30 -2.11 -106.03
CA GLN A 209 -23.86 -2.27 -105.93
C GLN A 209 -23.18 -0.92 -105.69
N GLN A 210 -22.68 -0.70 -104.47
CA GLN A 210 -21.58 0.21 -104.23
C GLN A 210 -20.48 -0.58 -103.52
N ASN A 211 -19.28 -0.54 -104.09
CA ASN A 211 -18.02 -1.01 -103.51
C ASN A 211 -17.62 -0.15 -102.30
N ASN A 212 -18.55 0.07 -101.37
CA ASN A 212 -18.26 0.76 -100.12
C ASN A 212 -18.06 -0.30 -99.05
N GLU A 213 -16.92 -0.20 -98.38
CA GLU A 213 -16.59 -0.95 -97.16
C GLU A 213 -17.75 -0.80 -96.15
N PRO A 214 -18.14 -1.87 -95.43
CA PRO A 214 -19.21 -1.79 -94.45
C PRO A 214 -18.89 -0.74 -93.38
N ASP A 215 -19.89 0.03 -92.92
CA ASP A 215 -19.68 0.95 -91.81
C ASP A 215 -19.52 0.17 -90.49
N HIS A 216 -18.28 0.07 -90.03
CA HIS A 216 -17.91 -0.63 -88.79
C HIS A 216 -18.15 0.21 -87.52
N SER A 217 -18.61 1.45 -87.62
CA SER A 217 -18.67 2.39 -86.48
C SER A 217 -19.54 1.89 -85.33
N LEU A 218 -20.69 1.28 -85.62
CA LEU A 218 -21.63 0.82 -84.59
C LEU A 218 -21.15 -0.47 -83.91
N PRO A 219 -20.75 -1.54 -84.63
CA PRO A 219 -20.15 -2.73 -84.04
C PRO A 219 -18.93 -2.42 -83.17
N LEU A 220 -18.06 -1.49 -83.59
CA LEU A 220 -16.90 -1.08 -82.81
C LEU A 220 -17.29 -0.40 -81.49
N LYS A 221 -18.27 0.52 -81.51
CA LYS A 221 -18.77 1.16 -80.29
C LYS A 221 -19.47 0.17 -79.37
N LEU A 222 -20.21 -0.78 -79.94
CA LEU A 222 -20.86 -1.81 -79.17
C LEU A 222 -19.84 -2.75 -78.52
N ALA A 223 -18.76 -3.09 -79.22
CA ALA A 223 -17.67 -3.88 -78.65
C ALA A 223 -17.03 -3.19 -77.44
N ASP A 224 -16.86 -1.86 -77.50
CA ASP A 224 -16.38 -1.07 -76.34
C ASP A 224 -17.35 -1.13 -75.17
N GLU A 225 -18.65 -1.06 -75.45
CA GLU A 225 -19.71 -1.11 -74.44
C GLU A 225 -19.80 -2.49 -73.77
N ILE A 226 -19.77 -3.57 -74.57
CA ILE A 226 -19.76 -4.96 -74.09
C ILE A 226 -18.52 -5.18 -73.21
N HIS A 227 -17.33 -4.77 -73.68
CA HIS A 227 -16.10 -4.90 -72.90
C HIS A 227 -16.17 -4.13 -71.59
N ARG A 228 -16.70 -2.90 -71.60
CA ARG A 228 -16.88 -2.11 -70.39
C ARG A 228 -17.85 -2.79 -69.40
N MET A 229 -18.95 -3.35 -69.89
CA MET A 229 -19.91 -4.07 -69.04
C MET A 229 -19.32 -5.37 -68.50
N ARG A 230 -18.61 -6.17 -69.32
CA ARG A 230 -17.90 -7.39 -68.90
C ARG A 230 -16.88 -7.10 -67.80
N LYS A 231 -16.07 -6.04 -67.98
CA LYS A 231 -15.08 -5.60 -66.99
C LYS A 231 -15.74 -5.17 -65.67
N ARG A 232 -16.85 -4.42 -65.74
CA ARG A 232 -17.60 -4.03 -64.53
C ARG A 232 -18.23 -5.25 -63.84
N LEU A 233 -18.78 -6.18 -64.62
CA LEU A 233 -19.34 -7.43 -64.10
C LEU A 233 -18.31 -8.23 -63.31
N ALA A 234 -17.08 -8.36 -63.84
CA ALA A 234 -15.98 -9.08 -63.18
C ALA A 234 -15.45 -8.38 -61.91
N ALA A 235 -15.71 -7.09 -61.73
CA ALA A 235 -15.30 -6.32 -60.55
C ALA A 235 -16.32 -6.36 -59.40
N LEU A 236 -17.53 -6.88 -59.64
CA LEU A 236 -18.59 -6.96 -58.63
C LEU A 236 -18.46 -8.24 -57.78
N PRO A 237 -18.89 -8.22 -56.51
CA PRO A 237 -18.93 -9.41 -55.67
C PRO A 237 -19.82 -10.51 -56.26
N ASP A 238 -19.42 -11.78 -56.15
CA ASP A 238 -20.15 -12.94 -56.71
C ASP A 238 -21.60 -13.08 -56.22
N ASP A 239 -21.93 -12.51 -55.05
CA ASP A 239 -23.26 -12.54 -54.44
C ASP A 239 -24.18 -11.38 -54.89
N THR A 240 -23.70 -10.47 -55.75
CA THR A 240 -24.54 -9.39 -56.28
C THR A 240 -25.66 -9.97 -57.13
N LYS A 241 -26.91 -9.56 -56.86
CA LYS A 241 -28.06 -10.05 -57.62
C LYS A 241 -28.06 -9.51 -59.06
N GLY A 242 -28.33 -10.40 -60.02
CA GLY A 242 -28.49 -10.02 -61.43
C GLY A 242 -27.26 -10.27 -62.31
N LEU A 243 -26.12 -10.71 -61.75
CA LEU A 243 -24.91 -11.01 -62.53
C LEU A 243 -25.14 -12.04 -63.64
N LYS A 244 -25.86 -13.13 -63.34
CA LYS A 244 -26.20 -14.18 -64.32
C LYS A 244 -27.04 -13.64 -65.49
N PRO A 245 -28.17 -12.93 -65.25
CA PRO A 245 -28.90 -12.24 -66.31
C PRO A 245 -28.04 -11.31 -67.15
N LEU A 246 -27.20 -10.46 -66.53
CA LEU A 246 -26.32 -9.54 -67.26
C LEU A 246 -25.33 -10.30 -68.15
N SER A 247 -24.67 -11.33 -67.62
CA SER A 247 -23.76 -12.18 -68.41
C SER A 247 -24.47 -12.77 -69.64
N LYS A 248 -25.70 -13.24 -69.50
CA LYS A 248 -26.48 -13.78 -70.62
C LYS A 248 -26.89 -12.69 -71.62
N SER A 249 -27.20 -11.48 -71.18
CA SER A 249 -27.49 -10.37 -72.10
C SER A 249 -26.26 -9.96 -72.90
N LEU A 250 -25.07 -9.99 -72.29
CA LEU A 250 -23.81 -9.72 -72.99
C LEU A 250 -23.47 -10.83 -73.99
N GLU A 251 -23.65 -12.09 -73.61
CA GLU A 251 -23.48 -13.25 -74.51
C GLU A 251 -24.39 -13.14 -75.75
N ARG A 252 -25.67 -12.77 -75.57
CA ARG A 252 -26.59 -12.54 -76.70
C ARG A 252 -26.14 -11.42 -77.64
N LEU A 253 -25.51 -10.36 -77.12
CA LEU A 253 -24.97 -9.27 -77.93
C LEU A 253 -23.73 -9.71 -78.71
N GLU A 254 -22.85 -10.51 -78.07
CA GLU A 254 -21.67 -11.09 -78.70
C GLU A 254 -22.07 -12.08 -79.81
N ASP A 255 -23.06 -12.94 -79.56
CA ASP A 255 -23.61 -13.87 -80.54
C ASP A 255 -24.18 -13.13 -81.76
N GLU A 256 -24.96 -12.07 -81.55
CA GLU A 256 -25.53 -11.27 -82.64
C GLU A 256 -24.43 -10.56 -83.46
N LEU A 257 -23.38 -10.04 -82.80
CA LEU A 257 -22.21 -9.49 -83.49
C LEU A 257 -21.46 -10.57 -84.29
N SER A 258 -21.30 -11.77 -83.73
CA SER A 258 -20.67 -12.92 -84.38
C SER A 258 -21.46 -13.38 -85.62
N GLU A 259 -22.80 -13.41 -85.56
CA GLU A 259 -23.65 -13.67 -86.73
C GLU A 259 -23.45 -12.63 -87.85
N GLN A 260 -23.13 -11.39 -87.49
CA GLN A 260 -22.79 -10.31 -88.43
C GLN A 260 -21.33 -10.37 -88.90
N GLY A 261 -20.54 -11.35 -88.41
CA GLY A 261 -19.14 -11.55 -88.76
C GLY A 261 -18.15 -10.78 -87.90
N TYR A 262 -18.58 -10.14 -86.81
CA TYR A 262 -17.72 -9.42 -85.88
C TYR A 262 -17.35 -10.29 -84.68
N GLU A 263 -16.07 -10.31 -84.32
CA GLU A 263 -15.55 -11.06 -83.17
C GLU A 263 -14.80 -10.11 -82.23
N ILE A 264 -15.13 -10.15 -80.94
CA ILE A 264 -14.48 -9.37 -79.89
C ILE A 264 -13.49 -10.28 -79.17
N ILE A 265 -12.22 -9.89 -79.14
CA ILE A 265 -11.17 -10.66 -78.45
C ILE A 265 -10.67 -9.87 -77.24
N ASP A 266 -10.85 -10.47 -76.06
CA ASP A 266 -10.29 -10.00 -74.81
C ASP A 266 -8.99 -10.77 -74.49
N HIS A 267 -7.88 -10.04 -74.36
CA HIS A 267 -6.57 -10.59 -74.04
C HIS A 267 -6.24 -10.51 -72.54
N THR A 268 -7.19 -10.12 -71.68
CA THR A 268 -6.97 -9.99 -70.23
C THR A 268 -6.47 -11.31 -69.63
N GLY A 269 -5.37 -11.25 -68.88
CA GLY A 269 -4.76 -12.41 -68.22
C GLY A 269 -3.87 -13.29 -69.12
N THR A 270 -3.74 -12.97 -70.41
CA THR A 270 -2.86 -13.70 -71.32
C THR A 270 -1.41 -13.21 -71.23
N LYS A 271 -0.45 -14.07 -71.61
CA LYS A 271 0.98 -13.71 -71.66
C LYS A 271 1.24 -12.73 -72.79
N TYR A 272 1.90 -11.62 -72.48
CA TYR A 272 2.31 -10.63 -73.46
C TYR A 272 3.58 -11.08 -74.21
N ILE A 273 3.59 -10.89 -75.53
CA ILE A 273 4.74 -11.12 -76.40
C ILE A 273 4.95 -9.85 -77.23
N GLU A 274 6.18 -9.33 -77.26
CA GLU A 274 6.51 -8.03 -77.88
C GLU A 274 6.11 -7.91 -79.37
N ASN A 275 5.97 -9.03 -80.08
CA ASN A 275 5.59 -9.08 -81.50
C ASN A 275 4.09 -9.27 -81.75
N MET A 276 3.23 -9.13 -80.74
CA MET A 276 1.79 -9.15 -80.93
C MET A 276 1.31 -7.84 -81.57
N SER A 277 0.34 -7.93 -82.49
CA SER A 277 -0.31 -6.77 -83.10
C SER A 277 -1.28 -6.11 -82.12
N MET A 278 -0.77 -5.43 -81.09
CA MET A 278 -1.52 -4.66 -80.09
C MET A 278 -0.75 -3.43 -79.62
N LYS A 279 -1.47 -2.39 -79.17
CA LYS A 279 -0.87 -1.26 -78.43
C LYS A 279 -0.71 -1.68 -76.98
N ALA A 280 0.51 -1.59 -76.47
CA ALA A 280 0.81 -1.98 -75.09
C ALA A 280 1.50 -0.84 -74.34
N GLN A 281 0.98 -0.52 -73.16
CA GLN A 281 1.63 0.34 -72.18
C GLN A 281 2.24 -0.55 -71.09
N ILE A 282 3.57 -0.51 -70.97
CA ILE A 282 4.31 -1.35 -70.02
C ILE A 282 4.36 -0.66 -68.65
N ILE A 283 4.03 -1.39 -67.60
CA ILE A 283 4.01 -0.94 -66.21
C ILE A 283 4.82 -1.95 -65.37
N PRO A 284 5.79 -1.52 -64.56
CA PRO A 284 6.50 -2.43 -63.65
C PRO A 284 5.57 -2.90 -62.53
N SER A 285 5.62 -4.20 -62.19
CA SER A 285 4.85 -4.79 -61.10
C SER A 285 5.72 -5.70 -60.24
N ASP A 286 5.70 -5.45 -58.93
CA ASP A 286 6.43 -6.24 -57.94
C ASP A 286 5.76 -7.61 -57.65
N GLU A 287 4.55 -7.83 -58.19
CA GLU A 287 3.79 -9.07 -58.01
C GLU A 287 4.17 -10.17 -59.02
N LEU A 288 4.93 -9.82 -60.06
CA LEU A 288 5.34 -10.74 -61.12
C LEU A 288 6.79 -11.17 -60.96
N GLU A 289 7.11 -12.41 -61.35
CA GLU A 289 8.50 -12.89 -61.36
C GLU A 289 9.30 -12.23 -62.49
N ASN A 290 10.61 -12.12 -62.29
CA ASN A 290 11.53 -11.50 -63.25
C ASN A 290 11.43 -12.16 -64.64
N GLY A 291 11.08 -11.36 -65.65
CA GLY A 291 10.89 -11.80 -67.03
C GLY A 291 9.49 -12.32 -67.38
N GLN A 292 8.52 -12.21 -66.46
CA GLN A 292 7.10 -12.41 -66.77
C GLN A 292 6.48 -11.12 -67.29
N SER A 293 5.71 -11.24 -68.37
CA SER A 293 4.92 -10.15 -68.95
C SER A 293 3.49 -10.61 -69.14
N ILE A 294 2.54 -10.00 -68.45
CA ILE A 294 1.11 -10.38 -68.47
C ILE A 294 0.27 -9.16 -68.82
N ILE A 295 -0.74 -9.37 -69.68
CA ILE A 295 -1.74 -8.35 -69.97
C ILE A 295 -2.68 -8.23 -68.78
N THR A 296 -2.47 -7.20 -67.95
CA THR A 296 -3.23 -6.99 -66.72
C THR A 296 -4.53 -6.25 -66.94
N LYS A 297 -4.60 -5.42 -67.97
CA LYS A 297 -5.82 -4.66 -68.27
C LYS A 297 -5.94 -4.37 -69.74
N VAL A 298 -7.07 -4.76 -70.32
CA VAL A 298 -7.47 -4.34 -71.67
C VAL A 298 -8.26 -3.03 -71.59
N ILE A 299 -7.77 -1.97 -72.21
CA ILE A 299 -8.41 -0.66 -72.30
C ILE A 299 -9.44 -0.67 -73.43
N VAL A 300 -9.04 -1.13 -74.62
CA VAL A 300 -9.89 -1.27 -75.81
C VAL A 300 -9.75 -2.70 -76.33
N PRO A 301 -10.84 -3.44 -76.58
CA PRO A 301 -10.75 -4.80 -77.06
C PRO A 301 -10.41 -4.83 -78.56
N GLN A 302 -9.74 -5.91 -78.97
CA GLN A 302 -9.53 -6.19 -80.39
C GLN A 302 -10.86 -6.58 -81.02
N VAL A 303 -11.12 -6.08 -82.23
CA VAL A 303 -12.30 -6.46 -83.00
C VAL A 303 -11.85 -6.94 -84.37
N ASN A 304 -12.31 -8.13 -84.74
CA ASN A 304 -12.13 -8.70 -86.06
C ASN A 304 -13.45 -8.64 -86.83
N PHE A 305 -13.40 -8.47 -88.15
CA PHE A 305 -14.52 -8.64 -89.06
C PHE A 305 -14.16 -9.70 -90.10
N GLN A 306 -14.97 -10.76 -90.18
CA GLN A 306 -14.75 -11.91 -91.08
C GLN A 306 -13.32 -12.50 -90.97
N GLY A 307 -12.77 -12.51 -89.76
CA GLY A 307 -11.42 -13.01 -89.46
C GLY A 307 -10.28 -12.00 -89.74
N VAL A 308 -10.58 -10.81 -90.25
CA VAL A 308 -9.59 -9.73 -90.46
C VAL A 308 -9.66 -8.74 -89.30
N MET A 309 -8.53 -8.38 -88.70
CA MET A 309 -8.47 -7.38 -87.63
C MET A 309 -8.85 -6.00 -88.18
N ILE A 310 -9.98 -5.45 -87.74
CA ILE A 310 -10.42 -4.10 -88.07
C ILE A 310 -10.06 -3.09 -86.98
N ARG A 311 -9.84 -3.56 -85.75
CA ARG A 311 -9.37 -2.75 -84.64
C ARG A 311 -8.39 -3.52 -83.78
N MET A 312 -7.22 -2.91 -83.57
CA MET A 312 -6.18 -3.39 -82.69
C MET A 312 -6.51 -3.14 -81.21
N ALA A 313 -6.20 -4.10 -80.33
CA ALA A 313 -6.36 -3.94 -78.89
C ALA A 313 -5.40 -2.87 -78.32
N ASP A 314 -5.85 -2.21 -77.26
CA ASP A 314 -5.04 -1.30 -76.44
C ASP A 314 -5.00 -1.82 -75.00
N VAL A 315 -3.81 -2.11 -74.48
CA VAL A 315 -3.62 -2.88 -73.25
C VAL A 315 -2.54 -2.30 -72.34
N GLU A 316 -2.68 -2.54 -71.05
CA GLU A 316 -1.64 -2.35 -70.05
C GLU A 316 -1.01 -3.71 -69.74
N VAL A 317 0.31 -3.76 -69.80
CA VAL A 317 1.12 -4.96 -69.56
C VAL A 317 1.92 -4.75 -68.30
N SER A 318 1.77 -5.66 -67.34
CA SER A 318 2.62 -5.67 -66.16
C SER A 318 3.84 -6.55 -66.41
N VAL A 319 5.02 -6.07 -66.00
CA VAL A 319 6.31 -6.77 -66.12
C VAL A 319 7.02 -6.87 -64.77
N GLY A 320 7.62 -8.02 -64.48
CA GLY A 320 8.42 -8.29 -63.27
C GLY A 320 9.92 -8.32 -63.52
#